data_AF-U4R6U2-F1
#
_entry.id   AF-U4R6U2-F1
#
_cell.length_a   1.000
_cell.length_b   1.000
_cell.length_c   1.000
_cell.angle_alpha   90.00
_cell.angle_beta   90.00
_cell.angle_gamma   90.00
#
_symmetry.space_group_name_H-M   'P 1'
#
loop_
_entity.id
_entity.type
_entity.pdbx_description
1 polymer ?
#
loop_
_entity_poly.entity_id
_entity_poly.type
_entity_poly.pdbx_seq_one_letter_code
_entity_poly.pdbx_strand_id
1 'polypeptide(L)'
;MKNEIQKNFLRQMTEAEIQLHEDAEKRNKGIFTNKLFELRFYGYKSEYKPPSKLLRAVIYIGLPIAVLMAISTIIDIIKFV
;
A
#
# COMPACT_ATOMS: atom_id res chain seq x y z
N MET A 1 3.41 -49.97 2.37
CA MET A 1 2.55 -49.43 1.29
C MET A 1 2.13 -48.01 1.67
N LYS A 2 2.61 -46.96 0.97
CA LYS A 2 2.00 -45.63 1.10
C LYS A 2 0.56 -45.76 0.62
N ASN A 3 -0.39 -45.59 1.53
CA ASN A 3 -1.81 -45.86 1.31
C ASN A 3 -2.28 -45.05 0.09
N GLU A 4 -2.82 -45.69 -0.93
CA GLU A 4 -3.25 -45.05 -2.18
C GLU A 4 -4.26 -43.92 -1.91
N ILE A 5 -5.01 -44.02 -0.81
CA ILE A 5 -5.89 -42.97 -0.30
C ILE A 5 -5.10 -41.69 0.04
N GLN A 6 -3.96 -41.80 0.71
CA GLN A 6 -3.11 -40.65 1.06
C GLN A 6 -2.51 -39.99 -0.19
N LYS A 7 -2.14 -40.78 -1.20
CA LYS A 7 -1.64 -40.25 -2.48
C LYS A 7 -2.74 -39.51 -3.23
N ASN A 8 -3.93 -40.08 -3.30
CA ASN A 8 -5.07 -39.44 -3.96
C ASN A 8 -5.52 -38.18 -3.23
N PHE A 9 -5.55 -38.20 -1.91
CA PHE A 9 -5.85 -37.02 -1.11
C PHE A 9 -4.82 -35.91 -1.33
N LEU A 10 -3.53 -36.24 -1.29
CA LEU A 10 -2.46 -35.28 -1.55
C LEU A 10 -2.60 -34.67 -2.95
N ARG A 11 -2.86 -35.51 -3.96
CA ARG A 11 -3.06 -35.05 -5.34
C ARG A 11 -4.26 -34.12 -5.48
N GLN A 12 -5.41 -34.46 -4.88
CA GLN A 12 -6.60 -33.60 -4.90
C GLN A 12 -6.36 -32.27 -4.21
N MET A 13 -5.66 -32.28 -3.07
CA MET A 13 -5.27 -31.06 -2.35
C MET A 13 -4.36 -30.18 -3.21
N THR A 14 -3.35 -30.77 -3.87
CA THR A 14 -2.43 -30.01 -4.74
C THR A 14 -3.13 -29.45 -5.98
N GLU A 15 -4.03 -30.22 -6.62
CA GLU A 15 -4.82 -29.73 -7.75
C GLU A 15 -5.76 -28.57 -7.34
N ALA A 16 -6.37 -28.64 -6.15
CA ALA A 16 -7.20 -27.55 -5.61
C ALA A 16 -6.38 -26.29 -5.28
N GLU A 17 -5.18 -26.46 -4.73
CA GLU A 17 -4.26 -25.34 -4.44
C GLU A 17 -3.84 -24.62 -5.73
N ILE A 18 -3.46 -25.38 -6.76
CA ILE A 18 -3.09 -24.81 -8.07
C ILE A 18 -4.27 -24.03 -8.67
N GLN A 19 -5.49 -24.58 -8.63
CA GLN A 19 -6.67 -23.87 -9.14
C GLN A 19 -6.96 -22.57 -8.36
N LEU A 20 -6.81 -22.58 -7.03
CA LEU A 20 -6.99 -21.39 -6.21
C LEU A 20 -5.97 -20.29 -6.54
N HIS A 21 -4.72 -20.67 -6.82
CA HIS A 21 -3.69 -19.73 -7.26
C HIS A 21 -3.97 -19.19 -8.67
N GLU A 22 -4.37 -20.06 -9.61
CA GLU A 22 -4.70 -19.63 -10.98
C GLU A 22 -5.93 -18.71 -11.04
N ASP A 23 -6.97 -18.97 -10.26
CA ASP A 23 -8.15 -18.11 -10.19
C ASP A 23 -7.83 -16.74 -9.57
N ALA A 24 -6.94 -16.72 -8.57
CA ALA A 24 -6.44 -15.49 -7.99
C ALA A 24 -5.66 -14.64 -9.00
N GLU A 25 -4.75 -15.25 -9.78
CA GLU A 25 -3.94 -14.55 -10.78
C GLU A 25 -4.75 -14.11 -12.01
N LYS A 26 -5.58 -14.99 -12.59
CA LYS A 26 -6.22 -14.74 -13.88
C LYS A 26 -7.51 -13.93 -13.80
N ARG A 27 -8.27 -14.07 -12.70
CA ARG A 27 -9.62 -13.46 -12.57
C ARG A 27 -9.68 -12.36 -11.53
N ASN A 28 -8.61 -12.15 -10.76
CA ASN A 28 -8.58 -11.20 -9.65
C ASN A 28 -9.79 -11.40 -8.70
N LYS A 29 -10.26 -12.64 -8.59
CA LYS A 29 -11.45 -13.04 -7.84
C LYS A 29 -11.13 -14.32 -7.10
N GLY A 30 -11.25 -14.27 -5.78
CA GLY A 30 -10.93 -15.38 -4.89
C GLY A 30 -10.58 -14.88 -3.49
N ILE A 31 -10.54 -15.81 -2.53
CA ILE A 31 -10.30 -15.51 -1.11
C ILE A 31 -8.96 -14.79 -0.91
N PHE A 32 -7.96 -15.12 -1.74
CA PHE A 32 -6.61 -14.54 -1.75
C PHE A 32 -6.52 -13.15 -2.39
N THR A 33 -7.50 -12.77 -3.22
CA THR A 33 -7.57 -11.44 -3.86
C THR A 33 -8.36 -10.43 -3.03
N ASN A 34 -8.97 -10.88 -1.91
CA ASN A 34 -9.68 -10.01 -1.00
C ASN A 34 -8.67 -9.11 -0.26
N LYS A 35 -8.91 -7.81 -0.30
CA LYS A 35 -8.12 -6.79 0.41
C LYS A 35 -7.93 -7.13 1.90
N LEU A 36 -8.91 -7.78 2.54
CA LEU A 36 -8.82 -8.27 3.92
C LEU A 36 -7.84 -9.43 4.10
N PHE A 37 -7.76 -10.34 3.13
CA PHE A 37 -6.80 -11.44 3.14
C PHE A 37 -5.38 -10.91 2.92
N GLU A 38 -5.20 -10.03 1.93
CA GLU A 38 -3.91 -9.41 1.64
C GLU A 38 -3.38 -8.64 2.87
N LEU A 39 -4.25 -7.87 3.53
CA LEU A 39 -3.90 -7.14 4.75
C LEU A 39 -3.53 -8.07 5.91
N ARG A 40 -4.22 -9.20 6.09
CA ARG A 40 -3.96 -10.14 7.18
C ARG A 40 -2.62 -10.87 7.02
N PHE A 41 -2.27 -11.28 5.81
CA PHE A 41 -1.12 -12.18 5.58
C PHE A 41 0.11 -11.47 5.02
N TYR A 42 -0.05 -10.41 4.24
CA TYR A 42 1.05 -9.67 3.62
C TYR A 42 1.19 -8.23 4.16
N GLY A 43 0.26 -7.79 5.01
CA GLY A 43 0.27 -6.46 5.62
C GLY A 43 -0.18 -5.35 4.67
N TYR A 44 -0.16 -4.10 5.16
CA TYR A 44 -0.38 -2.93 4.31
C TYR A 44 0.78 -2.79 3.34
N LYS A 45 0.58 -3.15 2.07
CA LYS A 45 1.39 -2.62 0.98
C LYS A 45 1.02 -1.16 0.81
N SER A 46 1.60 -0.31 1.65
CA SER A 46 1.63 1.12 1.43
C SER A 46 2.41 1.34 0.13
N GLU A 47 1.70 1.38 -1.01
CA GLU A 47 2.18 2.08 -2.19
C GLU A 47 2.32 3.56 -1.81
N TYR A 48 3.40 3.89 -1.10
CA TYR A 48 3.78 5.28 -0.91
C TYR A 48 4.11 5.82 -2.30
N LYS A 49 3.11 6.44 -2.93
CA LYS A 49 3.32 7.19 -4.15
C LYS A 49 3.96 8.50 -3.72
N PRO A 50 5.25 8.72 -4.03
CA PRO A 50 5.88 9.98 -3.69
C PRO A 50 5.06 11.12 -4.30
N PRO A 51 4.93 12.25 -3.59
CA PRO A 51 4.23 13.41 -4.12
C PRO A 51 4.82 13.79 -5.49
N SER A 52 3.96 14.26 -6.39
CA SER A 52 4.39 14.71 -7.72
C SER A 52 5.53 15.72 -7.60
N LYS A 53 6.42 15.79 -8.60
CA LYS A 53 7.59 16.70 -8.57
C LYS A 53 7.19 18.16 -8.26
N LEU A 54 6.03 18.58 -8.75
CA LEU A 54 5.45 19.90 -8.48
C LEU A 54 5.02 20.05 -7.03
N LEU A 55 4.26 19.10 -6.49
CA LEU A 55 3.82 19.13 -5.09
C LEU A 55 5.02 19.11 -4.13
N ARG A 56 6.07 18.35 -4.48
CA ARG A 56 7.33 18.35 -3.76
C ARG A 56 7.98 19.74 -3.79
N ALA A 57 8.13 20.37 -4.95
CA ALA A 57 8.72 21.71 -5.04
C ALA A 57 7.93 22.75 -4.23
N VAL A 58 6.59 22.71 -4.28
CA VAL A 58 5.73 23.62 -3.49
C VAL A 58 5.93 23.41 -1.99
N ILE A 59 6.02 22.17 -1.52
CA ILE A 59 6.24 21.89 -0.09
C ILE A 59 7.64 22.32 0.35
N TYR A 60 8.68 22.01 -0.43
CA TYR A 60 10.06 22.27 -0.02
C TYR A 60 10.49 23.73 -0.19
N ILE A 61 9.89 24.48 -1.12
CA ILE A 61 10.24 25.89 -1.40
C ILE A 61 9.15 26.83 -0.88
N GLY A 62 7.89 26.54 -1.16
CA GLY A 62 6.76 27.40 -0.80
C GLY A 62 6.52 27.47 0.70
N LEU A 63 6.65 26.35 1.42
CA LEU A 63 6.47 26.32 2.89
C LEU A 63 7.49 27.21 3.62
N PRO A 64 8.82 27.09 3.39
CA PRO A 64 9.78 27.98 4.06
C PRO A 64 9.58 29.46 3.72
N ILE A 65 9.23 29.79 2.47
CA ILE A 65 8.93 31.19 2.10
C ILE A 65 7.70 31.70 2.85
N ALA A 66 6.62 30.92 2.92
CA ALA A 66 5.41 31.30 3.63
C ALA A 66 5.67 31.52 5.13
N VAL A 67 6.50 30.67 5.75
CA VAL A 67 6.91 30.80 7.15
C VAL A 67 7.72 32.08 7.37
N LEU A 68 8.67 32.39 6.48
CA LEU A 68 9.47 33.61 6.57
C LEU A 68 8.60 34.87 6.43
N MET A 69 7.64 34.88 5.50
CA MET A 69 6.71 36.00 5.34
C MET A 69 5.79 36.16 6.57
N ALA A 70 5.29 35.06 7.13
CA ALA A 70 4.50 35.12 8.36
C ALA A 70 5.31 35.73 9.51
N ILE A 71 6.58 35.31 9.68
CA ILE A 71 7.47 35.87 10.70
C ILE A 71 7.73 37.35 10.45
N SER A 72 7.99 37.78 9.21
CA SER A 72 8.24 39.20 8.91
C SER A 72 7.02 40.06 9.24
N THR A 73 5.82 39.61 8.85
CA THR A 73 4.58 40.35 9.14
C THR A 73 4.32 40.48 10.64
N ILE A 74 4.61 39.44 11.43
CA ILE A 74 4.47 39.49 12.89
C ILE A 74 5.47 40.50 13.49
N ILE A 75 6.72 40.51 13.02
CA ILE A 75 7.74 41.46 13.48
C ILE A 75 7.33 42.90 13.14
N ASP A 76 6.81 43.13 11.94
CA ASP A 76 6.37 44.47 11.51
C ASP A 76 5.18 44.96 12.36
N ILE A 77 4.23 44.08 12.69
CA ILE A 77 3.14 44.40 13.62
C ILE A 77 3.68 44.76 15.01
N ILE A 78 4.63 43.99 15.55
CA ILE A 78 5.21 44.26 16.88
C ILE A 78 5.98 45.60 16.89
N LYS A 79 6.66 45.96 15.80
CA LYS A 79 7.37 47.25 15.69
C LYS A 79 6.45 48.45 15.53
N PHE A 80 5.23 48.24 15.06
CA PHE A 80 4.25 49.29 14.80
C PHE A 80 3.38 49.62 16.04
N VAL A 81 3.32 48.71 17.01
CA VAL A 81 2.71 48.89 18.34
C VAL A 81 3.70 49.52 19.31
#